data_AF-A0A6L5K1J9-F1
#
_entry.id   AF-A0A6L5K1J9-F1
#
_cell.length_a   1.000
_cell.length_b   1.000
_cell.length_c   1.000
_cell.angle_alpha   90.00
_cell.angle_beta   90.00
_cell.angle_gamma   90.00
#
_symmetry.space_group_name_H-M   'P 1'
#
loop_
_entity.id
_entity.type
_entity.pdbx_description
1 polymer ?
#
loop_
_entity_poly.entity_id
_entity_poly.type
_entity_poly.pdbx_seq_one_letter_code
_entity_poly.pdbx_strand_id
1 'polypeptide(L)'
;CGILWIPLMKFISSELYHYLQSVQAYFAPPIFSVFLLGLFWKRINSRGALTSLIGGFVIGMLRLVAEIFKDKLSGWLYTFADVNFLYFCVYLTLFCIGIMIVVSMLTRAPEYEKIQGLTYATTMAADKKASRLSWNKRDVILSVIILVIIALVMVLFSPLVVAK
;
A
#
# COMPACT_ATOMS: atom_id res chain seq x y z
N CYS A 1 -18.21 -13.36 13.90
CA CYS A 1 -18.71 -12.42 12.88
C CYS A 1 -18.27 -12.74 11.44
N GLY A 2 -17.16 -13.46 11.19
CA GLY A 2 -16.70 -13.78 9.82
C GLY A 2 -17.55 -14.80 9.03
N ILE A 3 -18.27 -15.71 9.70
CA ILE A 3 -19.08 -16.76 9.05
C ILE A 3 -20.35 -16.20 8.38
N LEU A 4 -20.89 -15.09 8.89
CA LEU A 4 -22.10 -14.42 8.36
C LEU A 4 -21.85 -13.66 7.05
N TRP A 5 -20.59 -13.42 6.69
CA TRP A 5 -20.18 -12.75 5.45
C TRP A 5 -20.19 -13.69 4.22
N ILE A 6 -20.06 -15.00 4.45
CA ILE A 6 -20.05 -16.02 3.39
C ILE A 6 -21.34 -16.04 2.55
N PRO A 7 -22.56 -16.02 3.13
CA PRO A 7 -23.78 -15.92 2.35
C PRO A 7 -23.98 -14.52 1.73
N LEU A 8 -23.50 -13.44 2.37
CA LEU A 8 -23.61 -12.08 1.85
C LEU A 8 -22.83 -11.90 0.53
N MET A 9 -21.67 -12.54 0.38
CA MET A 9 -20.92 -12.55 -0.88
C MET A 9 -21.68 -13.18 -2.05
N LYS A 10 -22.64 -14.08 -1.79
CA LYS A 10 -23.47 -14.68 -2.85
C LYS A 10 -24.56 -13.75 -3.38
N PHE A 11 -24.95 -12.73 -2.60
CA PHE A 11 -25.96 -11.75 -2.99
C PHE A 11 -25.38 -10.55 -3.74
N ILE A 12 -24.08 -10.30 -3.59
CA ILE A 12 -23.35 -9.27 -4.34
C ILE A 12 -22.85 -9.92 -5.62
N SER A 13 -23.22 -9.37 -6.77
CA SER A 13 -22.71 -9.83 -8.08
C SER A 13 -21.18 -9.93 -8.02
N SER A 14 -20.59 -11.04 -8.45
CA SER A 14 -19.13 -11.24 -8.46
C SER A 14 -18.38 -10.07 -9.09
N GLU A 15 -18.94 -9.54 -10.18
CA GLU A 15 -18.49 -8.32 -10.84
C GLU A 15 -18.45 -7.10 -9.90
N LEU A 16 -19.55 -6.79 -9.21
CA LEU A 16 -19.63 -5.63 -8.31
C LEU A 16 -18.61 -5.72 -7.16
N TYR A 17 -18.39 -6.93 -6.62
CA TYR A 17 -17.37 -7.15 -5.60
C TYR A 17 -15.96 -6.91 -6.14
N HIS A 18 -15.64 -7.45 -7.33
CA HIS A 18 -14.35 -7.20 -7.97
C HIS A 18 -14.11 -5.72 -8.24
N TYR A 19 -15.12 -4.96 -8.68
CA TYR A 19 -15.01 -3.51 -8.86
C TYR A 19 -14.70 -2.78 -7.55
N LEU A 20 -15.45 -3.08 -6.47
CA LEU A 20 -15.22 -2.44 -5.17
C LEU A 20 -13.84 -2.76 -4.60
N GLN A 21 -13.36 -3.99 -4.77
CA GLN A 21 -12.02 -4.39 -4.36
C GLN A 21 -10.95 -3.69 -5.20
N SER A 22 -11.16 -3.56 -6.52
CA SER A 22 -10.25 -2.82 -7.40
C SER A 22 -10.13 -1.36 -6.97
N VAL A 23 -11.25 -0.67 -6.68
CA VAL A 23 -11.25 0.71 -6.15
C VAL A 23 -10.34 0.82 -4.91
N GLN A 24 -10.51 -0.08 -3.94
CA GLN A 24 -9.69 -0.12 -2.73
C GLN A 24 -8.22 -0.37 -3.04
N ALA A 25 -7.94 -1.28 -3.97
CA ALA A 25 -6.59 -1.63 -4.38
C ALA A 25 -5.89 -0.46 -5.10
N TYR A 26 -6.60 0.40 -5.84
CA TYR A 26 -6.05 1.60 -6.47
C TYR A 26 -5.66 2.71 -5.46
N PHE A 27 -6.20 2.70 -4.23
CA PHE A 27 -5.79 3.60 -3.16
C PHE A 27 -4.49 3.18 -2.47
N ALA A 28 -4.15 1.89 -2.48
CA ALA A 28 -2.99 1.38 -1.77
C ALA A 28 -1.64 1.97 -2.29
N PRO A 29 -1.37 2.08 -3.61
CA PRO A 29 -0.08 2.55 -4.11
C PRO A 29 0.25 4.02 -3.74
N PRO A 30 -0.66 5.01 -3.85
CA PRO A 30 -0.39 6.38 -3.42
C PRO A 30 -0.14 6.49 -1.91
N ILE A 31 -0.94 5.78 -1.09
CA ILE A 31 -0.78 5.75 0.36
C ILE A 31 0.57 5.14 0.73
N PHE A 32 0.90 3.98 0.16
CA PHE A 32 2.17 3.31 0.38
C PHE A 32 3.36 4.22 0.03
N SER A 33 3.30 4.92 -1.09
CA SER A 33 4.36 5.85 -1.53
C SER A 33 4.62 6.94 -0.50
N VAL A 34 3.56 7.60 -0.03
CA VAL A 34 3.64 8.68 0.96
C VAL A 34 4.16 8.17 2.30
N PHE A 35 3.67 7.02 2.77
CA PHE A 35 4.15 6.42 4.02
C PHE A 35 5.62 5.99 3.93
N LEU A 36 6.00 5.30 2.85
CA LEU A 36 7.36 4.83 2.65
C LEU A 36 8.34 6.02 2.68
N LEU A 37 8.10 7.03 1.85
CA LEU A 37 8.99 8.20 1.82
C LEU A 37 8.91 9.07 3.08
N GLY A 38 7.73 9.22 3.70
CA GLY A 38 7.58 9.94 4.97
C GLY A 38 8.35 9.31 6.13
N LEU A 39 8.47 7.98 6.15
CA LEU A 39 9.22 7.23 7.16
C LEU A 39 10.73 7.26 6.94
N PHE A 40 11.18 7.21 5.68
CA PHE A 40 12.60 7.11 5.33
C PHE A 40 13.27 8.47 5.05
N TRP A 41 12.53 9.53 4.70
CA TRP A 41 13.11 10.78 4.23
C TRP A 41 12.57 12.03 4.95
N LYS A 42 13.41 12.65 5.78
CA LYS A 42 13.10 13.87 6.57
C LYS A 42 12.76 15.12 5.75
N ARG A 43 13.03 15.14 4.44
CA ARG A 43 12.77 16.31 3.59
C ARG A 43 11.36 16.32 3.01
N ILE A 44 10.60 15.24 3.21
CA ILE A 44 9.23 15.14 2.69
C ILE A 44 8.31 16.07 3.48
N ASN A 45 7.63 16.93 2.73
CA ASN A 45 6.73 17.94 3.25
C ASN A 45 5.27 17.45 3.19
N SER A 46 4.42 17.90 4.11
CA SER A 46 2.97 17.60 4.06
C SER A 46 2.32 18.05 2.74
N ARG A 47 2.80 19.14 2.15
CA ARG A 47 2.35 19.62 0.83
C ARG A 47 2.77 18.67 -0.31
N GLY A 48 4.00 18.14 -0.26
CA GLY A 48 4.47 17.14 -1.24
C GLY A 48 3.72 15.82 -1.11
N ALA A 49 3.45 15.38 0.12
CA ALA A 49 2.63 14.22 0.39
C ALA A 49 1.19 14.39 -0.12
N LEU A 50 0.54 15.52 0.17
CA LEU A 50 -0.83 15.79 -0.27
C LEU A 50 -0.95 15.88 -1.80
N THR A 51 -0.03 16.60 -2.45
CA THR A 51 -0.02 16.73 -3.92
C THR A 51 0.23 15.40 -4.61
N SER A 52 1.14 14.57 -4.08
CA SER A 52 1.35 13.21 -4.57
C SER A 52 0.12 12.32 -4.36
N LEU A 53 -0.54 12.41 -3.21
CA LEU A 53 -1.72 11.61 -2.90
C LEU A 53 -2.88 11.95 -3.83
N ILE A 54 -3.15 13.26 -4.01
CA ILE A 54 -4.21 13.74 -4.91
C ILE A 54 -3.86 13.41 -6.36
N GLY A 55 -2.62 13.64 -6.80
CA GLY A 55 -2.19 13.32 -8.16
C GLY A 55 -2.29 11.83 -8.47
N GLY A 56 -1.83 10.98 -7.55
CA GLY A 56 -1.96 9.52 -7.65
C GLY A 56 -3.41 9.05 -7.65
N PHE A 57 -4.25 9.67 -6.81
CA PHE A 57 -5.68 9.37 -6.77
C PHE A 57 -6.39 9.73 -8.08
N VAL A 58 -6.13 10.91 -8.64
CA VAL A 58 -6.73 11.34 -9.91
C VAL A 58 -6.35 10.39 -11.04
N ILE A 59 -5.07 10.00 -11.14
CA ILE A 59 -4.60 9.06 -12.18
C ILE A 59 -5.18 7.65 -11.95
N GLY A 60 -5.25 7.19 -10.70
CA GLY A 60 -5.88 5.91 -10.35
C GLY A 60 -7.36 5.88 -10.71
N MET A 61 -8.10 6.95 -10.43
CA MET A 61 -9.51 7.08 -10.80
C MET A 61 -9.70 7.17 -12.31
N LEU A 62 -8.86 7.90 -13.04
CA LEU A 62 -8.89 7.95 -14.49
C LEU A 62 -8.68 6.55 -15.11
N ARG A 63 -7.76 5.76 -14.54
CA ARG A 63 -7.52 4.37 -14.96
C ARG A 63 -8.74 3.48 -14.70
N LEU A 64 -9.37 3.64 -13.55
CA LEU A 64 -10.55 2.88 -13.15
C LEU A 64 -11.75 3.20 -14.04
N VAL A 65 -11.99 4.48 -14.33
CA VAL A 65 -13.03 4.90 -15.28
C VAL A 65 -12.74 4.34 -16.67
N ALA A 66 -11.49 4.41 -17.13
CA ALA A 66 -11.10 3.83 -18.42
C ALA A 66 -11.30 2.29 -18.47
N GLU A 67 -11.09 1.60 -17.35
CA GLU A 67 -11.33 0.17 -17.22
C GLU A 67 -12.83 -0.18 -17.26
N ILE A 68 -13.69 0.62 -16.61
CA ILE A 68 -15.15 0.44 -16.67
C ILE A 68 -15.69 0.65 -18.09
N PHE A 69 -15.17 1.63 -18.83
CA PHE A 69 -15.61 1.93 -20.19
C PHE A 69 -14.84 1.17 -21.27
N LYS A 70 -14.00 0.19 -20.89
CA LYS A 70 -13.07 -0.51 -21.80
C LYS A 70 -13.74 -1.03 -23.08
N ASP A 71 -14.98 -1.51 -22.98
CA ASP A 71 -15.76 -2.03 -24.11
C ASP A 71 -16.19 -0.96 -25.14
N LYS A 72 -16.11 0.32 -24.77
CA LYS A 72 -16.42 1.47 -25.63
C LYS A 72 -15.18 2.26 -26.06
N LEU A 73 -14.00 1.91 -25.54
CA LEU A 73 -12.75 2.62 -25.81
C LEU A 73 -12.02 1.98 -27.02
N SER A 74 -11.51 2.82 -27.93
CA SER A 74 -10.65 2.39 -29.04
C SER A 74 -9.36 3.23 -29.11
N GLY A 75 -8.27 2.64 -29.60
CA GLY A 75 -6.96 3.29 -29.71
C GLY A 75 -6.12 3.27 -28.42
N TRP A 76 -5.32 4.32 -28.17
CA TRP A 76 -4.37 4.38 -27.04
C TRP A 76 -5.04 4.25 -25.66
N LEU A 77 -6.30 4.66 -25.57
CA LEU A 77 -7.12 4.61 -24.37
C LEU A 77 -7.45 3.14 -23.99
N TYR A 78 -7.62 2.25 -24.97
CA TYR A 78 -7.77 0.82 -24.74
C TYR A 78 -6.47 0.19 -24.26
N THR A 79 -5.34 0.54 -24.88
CA THR A 79 -4.01 0.05 -24.45
C THR A 79 -3.68 0.51 -23.03
N PHE A 80 -4.03 1.75 -22.69
CA PHE A 80 -3.96 2.25 -21.32
C PHE A 80 -4.91 1.48 -20.40
N ALA A 81 -6.11 1.13 -20.88
CA ALA A 81 -7.11 0.36 -20.16
C ALA A 81 -6.76 -1.13 -19.95
N ASP A 82 -5.84 -1.68 -20.76
CA ASP A 82 -5.47 -3.11 -20.78
C ASP A 82 -4.18 -3.42 -20.01
N VAL A 83 -3.42 -2.40 -19.60
CA VAL A 83 -2.21 -2.60 -18.79
C VAL A 83 -2.55 -3.36 -17.51
N ASN A 84 -1.80 -4.43 -17.24
CA ASN A 84 -2.00 -5.24 -16.05
C ASN A 84 -2.00 -4.37 -14.78
N PHE A 85 -2.98 -4.61 -13.90
CA PHE A 85 -3.19 -3.83 -12.68
C PHE A 85 -1.89 -3.68 -11.86
N LEU A 86 -1.14 -4.77 -11.71
CA LEU A 86 0.09 -4.78 -10.91
C LEU A 86 1.18 -3.85 -11.49
N TYR A 87 1.38 -3.86 -12.81
CA TYR A 87 2.33 -2.95 -13.45
C TYR A 87 1.88 -1.50 -13.32
N PHE A 88 0.58 -1.23 -13.48
CA PHE A 88 0.03 0.10 -13.27
C PHE A 88 0.27 0.60 -11.84
N CYS A 89 0.04 -0.23 -10.81
CA CYS A 89 0.33 0.13 -9.42
C CYS A 89 1.80 0.52 -9.22
N VAL A 90 2.73 -0.22 -9.80
CA VAL A 90 4.17 0.10 -9.72
C VAL A 90 4.46 1.46 -10.38
N TYR A 91 3.94 1.69 -11.59
CA TYR A 91 4.12 2.97 -12.27
C TYR A 91 3.50 4.15 -11.51
N LEU A 92 2.30 3.96 -10.96
CA LEU A 92 1.60 4.96 -10.14
C LEU A 92 2.40 5.28 -8.87
N THR A 93 2.95 4.26 -8.19
CA THR A 93 3.82 4.44 -7.03
C THR A 93 5.07 5.24 -7.38
N LEU A 94 5.77 4.89 -8.47
CA LEU A 94 6.96 5.63 -8.90
C LEU A 94 6.64 7.08 -9.27
N PHE A 95 5.50 7.31 -9.93
CA PHE A 95 5.02 8.63 -10.26
C PHE A 95 4.71 9.47 -9.00
N CYS A 96 4.02 8.88 -8.03
CA CYS A 96 3.73 9.50 -6.74
C CYS A 96 5.04 9.89 -6.01
N ILE A 97 6.00 8.96 -5.95
CA ILE A 97 7.33 9.20 -5.40
C ILE A 97 8.01 10.39 -6.10
N GLY A 98 7.99 10.43 -7.43
CA GLY A 98 8.57 11.51 -8.22
C GLY A 98 7.95 12.87 -7.91
N ILE A 99 6.61 12.98 -7.97
CA ILE A 99 5.89 14.22 -7.63
C ILE A 99 6.22 14.65 -6.21
N MET A 100 6.13 13.72 -5.26
CA MET A 100 6.36 14.02 -3.85
C MET A 100 7.76 14.57 -3.61
N ILE A 101 8.79 14.01 -4.25
CA ILE A 101 10.18 14.51 -4.17
C ILE A 101 10.28 15.91 -4.79
N VAL A 102 9.80 16.08 -6.02
CA VAL A 102 9.87 17.36 -6.75
C VAL A 102 9.16 18.46 -5.98
N VAL A 103 7.91 18.24 -5.56
CA VAL A 103 7.12 19.23 -4.81
C VAL A 103 7.74 19.47 -3.43
N SER A 104 8.23 18.43 -2.74
CA SER A 104 8.89 18.61 -1.44
C SER A 104 10.19 19.42 -1.55
N MET A 105 10.93 19.30 -2.66
CA MET A 105 12.14 20.10 -2.92
C MET A 105 11.85 21.54 -3.33
N LEU A 106 10.76 21.77 -4.08
CA LEU A 106 10.31 23.11 -4.49
C LEU A 106 9.60 23.88 -3.36
N THR A 107 9.13 23.18 -2.33
CA THR A 107 8.41 23.77 -1.20
C THR A 107 9.35 23.97 0.00
N ARG A 108 9.01 24.95 0.86
CA ARG A 108 9.76 25.25 2.10
C ARG A 108 9.96 23.99 2.95
N ALA A 109 11.19 23.76 3.42
CA ALA A 109 11.53 22.61 4.25
C ALA A 109 10.62 22.51 5.50
N PRO A 110 10.26 21.29 5.93
CA PRO A 110 9.38 21.11 7.07
C PRO A 110 10.13 21.50 8.35
N GLU A 111 9.42 22.18 9.25
CA GLU A 111 9.95 22.59 10.55
C GLU A 111 10.24 21.35 11.40
N TYR A 112 11.42 21.29 12.04
CA TYR A 112 11.93 20.06 12.67
C TYR A 112 10.98 19.51 13.76
N GLU A 113 10.24 20.38 14.46
CA GLU A 113 9.21 20.01 15.44
C GLU A 113 8.07 19.18 14.84
N LYS A 114 7.70 19.40 13.58
CA LYS A 114 6.61 18.66 12.91
C LYS A 114 7.03 17.29 12.43
N ILE A 115 8.33 16.98 12.44
CA ILE A 115 8.90 15.72 11.96
C ILE A 115 9.41 14.87 13.14
N GLN A 116 9.66 15.48 14.30
CA GLN A 116 10.04 14.79 15.53
C GLN A 116 8.96 13.78 15.92
N GLY A 117 9.29 12.49 15.82
CA GLY A 117 8.38 11.41 16.20
C GLY A 117 7.64 10.73 15.03
N LEU A 118 7.78 11.24 13.79
CA LEU A 118 7.03 10.74 12.62
C LEU A 118 7.90 10.08 11.55
N THR A 119 9.22 10.33 11.56
CA THR A 119 10.18 9.71 10.63
C THR A 119 11.09 8.77 11.42
N TYR A 120 11.43 7.59 10.87
CA TYR A 120 12.26 6.57 11.51
C TYR A 120 13.59 7.16 12.04
N ALA A 121 14.15 8.11 11.29
CA ALA A 121 15.37 8.82 11.65
C ALA A 121 15.24 9.88 12.78
N THR A 122 14.04 10.05 13.35
CA THR A 122 13.78 10.89 14.55
C THR A 122 13.25 10.08 15.72
N THR A 123 12.56 8.97 15.48
CA THR A 123 12.02 8.09 16.52
C THR A 123 13.01 7.04 17.00
N MET A 124 13.99 6.64 16.18
CA MET A 124 14.91 5.54 16.49
C MET A 124 15.64 5.68 17.84
N ALA A 125 15.94 6.89 18.32
CA ALA A 125 16.59 7.06 19.63
C ALA A 125 15.63 6.86 20.82
N ALA A 126 14.36 7.22 20.67
CA ALA A 126 13.33 7.07 21.69
C ALA A 126 12.71 5.65 21.66
N ASP A 127 12.38 5.13 20.48
CA ASP A 127 11.82 3.79 20.27
C ASP A 127 12.81 2.68 20.61
N LYS A 128 14.11 2.86 20.34
CA LYS A 128 15.12 1.86 20.71
C LYS A 128 15.31 1.76 22.23
N LYS A 129 15.03 2.84 22.98
CA LYS A 129 14.99 2.81 24.45
C LYS A 129 13.70 2.16 24.97
N ALA A 130 12.54 2.53 24.43
CA ALA A 130 11.24 1.98 24.83
C ALA A 130 11.10 0.48 24.48
N SER A 131 11.55 0.08 23.29
CA SER A 131 11.53 -1.33 22.86
C SER A 131 12.43 -2.19 23.75
N ARG A 132 13.66 -1.75 24.08
CA ARG A 132 14.53 -2.51 24.99
C ARG A 132 13.96 -2.69 26.41
N LEU A 133 13.09 -1.78 26.85
CA LEU A 133 12.42 -1.86 28.16
C LEU A 133 11.18 -2.79 28.15
N SER A 134 10.56 -3.01 26.98
CA SER A 134 9.34 -3.81 26.83
C SER A 134 9.57 -5.23 26.33
N TRP A 135 10.78 -5.61 25.90
CA TRP A 135 11.05 -6.94 25.37
C TRP A 135 10.95 -8.01 26.46
N ASN A 136 9.80 -8.67 26.54
CA ASN A 136 9.59 -9.82 27.38
C ASN A 136 9.92 -11.10 26.59
N LYS A 137 10.55 -12.09 27.23
CA LYS A 137 10.93 -13.36 26.57
C LYS A 137 9.71 -14.08 25.95
N ARG A 138 8.52 -13.81 26.48
CA ARG A 138 7.24 -14.35 25.98
C ARG A 138 6.87 -13.84 24.59
N ASP A 139 7.12 -12.56 24.29
CA ASP A 139 6.77 -11.97 22.99
C ASP A 139 7.65 -12.51 21.87
N VAL A 140 8.92 -12.77 22.18
CA VAL A 140 9.87 -13.41 21.26
C VAL A 140 9.46 -14.86 20.99
N ILE A 141 9.14 -15.64 22.03
CA ILE A 141 8.70 -17.03 21.89
C ILE A 141 7.40 -17.10 21.07
N LEU A 142 6.42 -16.24 21.35
CA LEU A 142 5.16 -16.18 20.59
C LEU A 142 5.40 -15.82 19.12
N SER A 143 6.28 -14.85 18.85
CA SER A 143 6.64 -14.47 17.46
C SER A 143 7.29 -15.62 16.69
N VAL A 144 8.18 -16.38 17.35
CA VAL A 144 8.81 -17.57 16.75
C VAL A 144 7.79 -18.67 16.49
N ILE A 145 6.87 -18.94 17.44
CA ILE A 145 5.79 -19.92 17.26
C ILE A 145 4.92 -19.56 16.04
N ILE A 146 4.54 -18.28 15.91
CA ILE A 146 3.75 -17.81 14.77
C ILE A 146 4.50 -18.03 13.45
N LEU A 147 5.79 -17.71 13.38
CA LEU A 147 6.61 -17.95 12.19
C LEU A 147 6.72 -19.43 11.84
N VAL A 148 6.86 -20.31 12.83
CA VAL A 148 6.88 -21.77 12.63
C VAL A 148 5.54 -22.27 12.11
N ILE A 149 4.42 -21.79 12.64
CA ILE A 149 3.08 -22.15 12.15
C ILE A 149 2.90 -21.70 10.69
N ILE A 150 3.29 -20.47 10.36
CA ILE A 150 3.21 -19.95 8.98
C ILE A 150 4.05 -20.81 8.05
N ALA A 151 5.30 -21.12 8.41
CA ALA A 151 6.18 -21.96 7.61
C ALA A 151 5.62 -23.38 7.44
N LEU A 152 5.06 -23.97 8.50
CA LEU A 152 4.48 -25.30 8.48
C LEU A 152 3.24 -25.36 7.58
N VAL A 153 2.36 -24.36 7.66
CA VAL A 153 1.21 -24.21 6.76
C VAL A 153 1.68 -24.03 5.32
N MET A 154 2.67 -23.16 5.08
CA MET A 154 3.22 -22.96 3.74
C MET A 154 3.82 -24.24 3.16
N VAL A 155 4.51 -25.05 3.97
CA VAL A 155 5.07 -26.33 3.51
C VAL A 155 3.98 -27.36 3.24
N LEU A 156 3.01 -27.52 4.16
CA LEU A 156 1.87 -28.43 4.02
C LEU A 156 1.01 -28.14 2.77
N PHE A 157 0.77 -26.86 2.49
CA PHE A 157 -0.01 -26.40 1.34
C PHE A 157 0.84 -26.09 0.10
N SER A 158 2.17 -26.26 0.18
CA SER A 158 3.01 -26.13 -1.00
C SER A 158 2.75 -27.30 -1.95
N PRO A 159 2.81 -27.08 -3.27
CA PRO A 159 2.65 -28.14 -4.27
C PRO A 159 3.71 -29.25 -4.16
N LEU A 160 4.78 -29.08 -3.36
CA LEU A 160 5.79 -30.11 -3.09
C LEU A 160 5.30 -31.24 -2.17
N VAL A 161 4.30 -30.98 -1.30
CA VAL A 161 3.74 -32.00 -0.39
C VAL A 161 2.44 -32.60 -0.94
N VAL A 162 1.65 -31.82 -1.68
CA VAL A 162 0.36 -32.27 -2.25
C VAL A 162 0.53 -33.09 -3.54
N ALA A 163 1.66 -32.98 -4.23
CA ALA A 163 1.95 -33.78 -5.44
C ALA A 163 2.63 -35.14 -5.17
N LYS A 164 2.71 -35.57 -3.90
CA LYS A 164 3.25 -36.86 -3.48
C LYS A 164 2.18 -37.65 -2.72
#